data_AF-A0A845W5D7-F1
#
_entry.id   AF-A0A845W5D7-F1
#
_cell.length_a   1.000
_cell.length_b   1.000
_cell.length_c   1.000
_cell.angle_alpha   90.00
_cell.angle_beta   90.00
_cell.angle_gamma   90.00
#
_symmetry.space_group_name_H-M   'P 1'
#
loop_
_entity.id
_entity.type
_entity.pdbx_description
1 polymer ?
#
loop_
_entity_poly.entity_id
_entity_poly.type
_entity_poly.pdbx_seq_one_letter_code
_entity_poly.pdbx_strand_id
1 'polypeptide(L)'
;MIYSSFKLTDQDIANFKKKGFVKLKGFLEPEAIKCLDKILEQELESAKTAYEDSVSRFKYDMESNENLKIIQHPVFQSTLATLCQCSLLYAQHLGFEIEKNTNPGFKWHVGILSFSYQQLEDFGCTLWIPLTKIDTKAQGGGMSYVSKEKLCGRFLYDYTSILSSYVQGLQAQDAAPSRKEMGRLESFMVNSPEVDPILKTQAETDDFELGDALLFDKEVIHRSCPLTEGPINRRRAFVMRFIAADSTYDLDRVQKLKPFIDILGYGFASTFALNVCKEEGELIMESPLFNTTRAKRLIPVKQ
;
A
#
# COMPACT_ATOMS: atom_id res chain seq x y z
N MET A 1 20.91 8.00 -4.55
CA MET A 1 19.53 7.60 -4.18
C MET A 1 19.22 6.14 -4.50
N ILE A 2 19.52 5.63 -5.70
CA ILE A 2 19.33 4.22 -6.11
C ILE A 2 20.66 3.73 -6.65
N TYR A 3 21.05 2.48 -6.36
CA TYR A 3 22.33 1.95 -6.83
C TYR A 3 22.35 1.94 -8.36
N SER A 4 23.33 2.61 -8.96
CA SER A 4 23.49 2.64 -10.43
C SER A 4 23.78 1.26 -11.04
N SER A 5 24.30 0.34 -10.22
CA SER A 5 24.55 -1.06 -10.56
C SER A 5 23.34 -1.97 -10.41
N PHE A 6 22.22 -1.49 -9.84
CA PHE A 6 21.03 -2.30 -9.67
C PHE A 6 20.48 -2.76 -11.02
N LYS A 7 20.13 -4.04 -11.11
CA LYS A 7 19.56 -4.65 -12.29
C LYS A 7 18.52 -5.68 -11.89
N LEU A 8 17.41 -5.70 -12.63
CA LEU A 8 16.44 -6.78 -12.57
C LEU A 8 17.03 -8.03 -13.23
N THR A 9 16.69 -9.18 -12.67
CA THR A 9 16.89 -10.47 -13.34
C THR A 9 15.62 -10.84 -14.11
N ASP A 10 15.74 -11.73 -15.09
CA ASP A 10 14.57 -12.28 -15.81
C ASP A 10 13.60 -12.98 -14.83
N GLN A 11 14.13 -13.56 -13.76
CA GLN A 11 13.34 -14.19 -12.72
C GLN A 11 12.52 -13.17 -11.93
N ASP A 12 13.06 -11.97 -11.67
CA ASP A 12 12.34 -10.89 -10.99
C ASP A 12 11.13 -10.43 -11.82
N ILE A 13 11.35 -10.25 -13.13
CA ILE A 13 10.30 -9.86 -14.08
C ILE A 13 9.23 -10.96 -14.18
N ALA A 14 9.66 -12.22 -14.33
CA ALA A 14 8.75 -13.36 -14.38
C ALA A 14 7.95 -13.52 -13.07
N ASN A 15 8.59 -13.35 -11.92
CA ASN A 15 7.95 -13.41 -10.61
C ASN A 15 6.90 -12.31 -10.45
N PHE A 16 7.22 -11.06 -10.79
CA PHE A 16 6.26 -9.98 -10.69
C PHE A 16 5.04 -10.23 -11.58
N LYS A 17 5.26 -10.60 -12.84
CA LYS A 17 4.17 -10.92 -13.79
C LYS A 17 3.29 -12.07 -13.30
N LYS A 18 3.90 -13.12 -12.74
CA LYS A 18 3.21 -14.35 -12.34
C LYS A 18 2.54 -14.23 -10.97
N LYS A 19 3.27 -13.73 -9.97
CA LYS A 19 2.85 -13.68 -8.56
C LYS A 19 2.20 -12.37 -8.16
N GLY A 20 2.44 -11.30 -8.91
CA GLY A 20 2.02 -9.93 -8.57
C GLY A 20 2.97 -9.20 -7.62
N PHE A 21 4.07 -9.80 -7.20
CA PHE A 21 5.04 -9.15 -6.31
C PHE A 21 6.49 -9.58 -6.61
N VAL A 22 7.44 -8.74 -6.21
CA VAL A 22 8.87 -9.01 -6.30
C VAL A 22 9.65 -8.23 -5.25
N LYS A 23 10.65 -8.88 -4.65
CA LYS A 23 11.63 -8.23 -3.78
C LYS A 23 12.76 -7.65 -4.61
N LEU A 24 12.95 -6.34 -4.53
CA LEU A 24 14.05 -5.60 -5.16
C LEU A 24 15.24 -5.57 -4.19
N LYS A 25 16.18 -6.50 -4.36
CA LYS A 25 17.36 -6.65 -3.47
C LYS A 25 18.40 -5.55 -3.73
N GLY A 26 18.83 -4.84 -2.70
CA GLY A 26 19.84 -3.79 -2.79
C GLY A 26 19.44 -2.66 -3.74
N PHE A 27 18.16 -2.27 -3.73
CA PHE A 27 17.63 -1.28 -4.66
C PHE A 27 18.03 0.14 -4.25
N LEU A 28 17.87 0.48 -2.98
CA LEU A 28 18.08 1.83 -2.46
C LEU A 28 19.49 1.99 -1.89
N GLU A 29 20.10 3.13 -2.16
CA GLU A 29 21.36 3.53 -1.52
C GLU A 29 21.12 4.00 -0.08
N PRO A 30 22.15 3.94 0.79
CA PRO A 30 22.05 4.42 2.17
C PRO A 30 21.55 5.86 2.30
N GLU A 31 21.86 6.72 1.33
CA GLU A 31 21.38 8.11 1.32
C GLU A 31 19.85 8.22 1.13
N ALA A 32 19.26 7.37 0.28
CA ALA A 32 17.80 7.34 0.13
C ALA A 32 17.13 6.83 1.41
N ILE A 33 17.70 5.80 2.04
CA ILE A 33 17.19 5.30 3.32
C ILE A 33 17.19 6.39 4.38
N LYS A 34 18.29 7.14 4.53
CA LYS A 34 18.38 8.27 5.47
C LYS A 34 17.35 9.37 5.16
N CYS A 35 17.17 9.69 3.89
CA CYS A 35 16.17 10.68 3.45
C CYS A 35 14.75 10.24 3.82
N LEU A 36 14.35 9.01 3.47
CA LEU A 36 13.04 8.45 3.81
C LEU A 36 12.81 8.38 5.32
N ASP A 37 13.84 8.00 6.07
CA ASP A 37 13.77 7.87 7.52
C ASP A 37 13.56 9.22 8.23
N LYS A 38 14.22 10.26 7.73
CA LYS A 38 14.03 11.65 8.19
C LYS A 38 12.60 12.14 7.90
N ILE A 39 12.05 11.83 6.73
CA ILE A 39 10.66 12.18 6.40
C ILE A 39 9.71 11.51 7.40
N LEU A 40 9.88 10.20 7.64
CA LEU A 40 9.02 9.49 8.59
C LEU A 40 9.18 10.01 10.02
N GLU A 41 10.38 10.42 10.44
CA GLU A 41 10.60 11.01 11.74
C GLU A 41 9.74 12.27 11.94
N GLN A 42 9.77 13.19 10.99
CA GLN A 42 9.01 14.44 11.03
C GLN A 42 7.49 14.18 10.93
N GLU A 43 7.10 13.32 9.99
CA GLU A 43 5.69 13.10 9.68
C GLU A 43 4.98 12.29 10.77
N LEU A 44 5.64 11.25 11.31
CA LEU A 44 5.06 10.38 12.33
C LEU A 44 5.15 10.96 13.75
N GLU A 45 5.98 11.95 14.03
CA GLU A 45 5.98 12.65 15.33
C GLU A 45 4.63 13.33 15.59
N SER A 46 4.02 13.88 14.53
CA SER A 46 2.69 14.50 14.59
C SER A 46 1.51 13.51 14.50
N ALA A 47 1.78 12.24 14.20
CA ALA A 47 0.72 11.26 13.95
C ALA A 47 0.02 10.86 15.25
N LYS A 48 -1.32 10.96 15.25
CA LYS A 48 -2.15 10.43 16.35
C LYS A 48 -2.21 8.90 16.26
N THR A 49 -2.40 8.28 17.42
CA THR A 49 -2.30 6.86 17.75
C THR A 49 -2.97 5.89 16.76
N ALA A 50 -2.26 4.78 16.50
CA ALA A 50 -2.67 3.44 16.03
C ALA A 50 -3.95 3.24 15.17
N TYR A 51 -3.77 2.63 13.99
CA TYR A 51 -4.86 1.95 13.27
C TYR A 51 -5.28 0.70 14.06
N GLU A 52 -6.40 0.75 14.80
CA GLU A 52 -6.96 -0.42 15.52
C GLU A 52 -5.92 -1.25 16.30
N ASP A 53 -5.01 -0.57 17.00
CA ASP A 53 -3.85 -1.17 17.69
C ASP A 53 -2.84 -1.93 16.80
N SER A 54 -3.08 -2.02 15.49
CA SER A 54 -2.28 -2.74 14.49
C SER A 54 -0.89 -2.16 14.27
N VAL A 55 -0.69 -0.88 14.56
CA VAL A 55 0.57 -0.13 14.39
C VAL A 55 0.70 0.92 15.49
N SER A 56 1.91 1.31 15.89
CA SER A 56 2.10 2.36 16.91
C SER A 56 1.82 3.75 16.34
N ARG A 57 2.30 4.00 15.12
CA ARG A 57 2.13 5.26 14.39
C ARG A 57 1.78 5.00 12.94
N PHE A 58 0.97 5.88 12.36
CA PHE A 58 0.48 5.76 11.00
C PHE A 58 0.09 7.12 10.43
N LYS A 59 0.48 7.40 9.18
CA LYS A 59 0.09 8.63 8.49
C LYS A 59 -0.03 8.42 6.99
N TYR A 60 -1.21 8.77 6.44
CA TYR A 60 -1.44 8.95 5.01
C TYR A 60 -1.08 10.38 4.57
N ASP A 61 -0.93 10.58 3.26
CA ASP A 61 -0.91 11.90 2.63
C ASP A 61 0.17 12.84 3.18
N MET A 62 1.36 12.29 3.44
CA MET A 62 2.51 13.06 3.90
C MET A 62 2.93 14.10 2.83
N GLU A 63 3.47 15.25 3.23
CA GLU A 63 3.62 16.42 2.33
C GLU A 63 5.00 16.50 1.64
N SER A 64 5.89 15.53 1.88
CA SER A 64 7.30 15.66 1.48
C SER A 64 7.57 15.49 -0.01
N ASN A 65 8.13 16.55 -0.61
CA ASN A 65 8.64 16.58 -1.98
C ASN A 65 9.98 15.85 -2.16
N GLU A 66 10.69 15.49 -1.09
CA GLU A 66 12.02 14.87 -1.19
C GLU A 66 11.97 13.49 -1.87
N ASN A 67 10.83 12.81 -1.77
CA ASN A 67 10.56 11.53 -2.42
C ASN A 67 10.60 11.60 -3.96
N LEU A 68 10.32 12.77 -4.54
CA LEU A 68 10.30 12.94 -6.00
C LEU A 68 11.69 12.71 -6.61
N LYS A 69 12.78 12.99 -5.88
CA LYS A 69 14.15 12.73 -6.37
C LYS A 69 14.43 11.24 -6.58
N ILE A 70 13.87 10.38 -5.73
CA ILE A 70 13.98 8.92 -5.86
C ILE A 70 13.28 8.47 -7.14
N ILE A 71 12.07 8.98 -7.36
CA ILE A 71 11.21 8.61 -8.49
C ILE A 71 11.79 9.08 -9.83
N GLN A 72 12.45 10.24 -9.83
CA GLN A 72 13.11 10.79 -11.01
C GLN A 72 14.43 10.09 -11.36
N HIS A 73 14.93 9.17 -10.52
CA HIS A 73 16.18 8.48 -10.79
C HIS A 73 16.03 7.52 -11.99
N PRO A 74 16.93 7.53 -13.00
CA PRO A 74 16.77 6.72 -14.21
C PRO A 74 16.65 5.21 -13.95
N VAL A 75 17.42 4.67 -12.98
CA VAL A 75 17.33 3.25 -12.59
C VAL A 75 16.00 2.94 -11.91
N PHE A 76 15.45 3.88 -11.12
CA PHE A 76 14.13 3.70 -10.51
C PHE A 76 13.05 3.61 -11.59
N GLN A 77 13.04 4.58 -12.49
CA GLN A 77 12.06 4.66 -13.57
C GLN A 77 12.12 3.44 -14.48
N SER A 78 13.32 3.05 -14.93
CA SER A 78 13.49 1.87 -15.79
C SER A 78 13.10 0.57 -15.09
N THR A 79 13.40 0.42 -13.79
CA THR A 79 13.00 -0.75 -13.00
C THR A 79 11.48 -0.88 -12.95
N LEU A 80 10.77 0.18 -12.54
CA LEU A 80 9.31 0.14 -12.41
C LEU A 80 8.62 0.04 -13.78
N ALA A 81 9.10 0.75 -14.80
CA ALA A 81 8.58 0.64 -16.16
C ALA A 81 8.72 -0.78 -16.72
N THR A 82 9.84 -1.45 -16.46
CA THR A 82 10.08 -2.84 -16.91
C THR A 82 9.14 -3.82 -16.23
N LEU A 83 8.94 -3.69 -14.92
CA LEU A 83 8.08 -4.59 -14.14
C LEU A 83 6.60 -4.38 -14.44
N CYS A 84 6.15 -3.13 -14.49
CA CYS A 84 4.72 -2.78 -14.63
C CYS A 84 4.26 -2.75 -16.09
N GLN A 85 5.17 -2.63 -17.06
CA GLN A 85 4.87 -2.60 -18.50
C GLN A 85 3.89 -1.51 -18.94
N CYS A 86 3.76 -0.44 -18.14
CA CYS A 86 2.97 0.74 -18.43
C CYS A 86 3.62 1.99 -17.83
N SER A 87 3.20 3.17 -18.29
CA SER A 87 3.57 4.43 -17.65
C SER A 87 2.86 4.54 -16.31
N LEU A 88 3.55 5.02 -15.28
CA LEU A 88 3.02 5.12 -13.93
C LEU A 88 2.96 6.55 -13.44
N LEU A 89 1.94 6.87 -12.65
CA LEU A 89 1.86 8.08 -11.85
C LEU A 89 2.09 7.74 -10.38
N TYR A 90 3.02 8.43 -9.73
CA TYR A 90 3.14 8.40 -8.27
C TYR A 90 2.02 9.22 -7.61
N ALA A 91 0.99 8.51 -7.16
CA ALA A 91 -0.23 9.12 -6.63
C ALA A 91 -0.09 9.52 -5.16
N GLN A 92 0.39 8.61 -4.31
CA GLN A 92 0.29 8.76 -2.87
C GLN A 92 1.45 8.08 -2.13
N HIS A 93 1.71 8.51 -0.90
CA HIS A 93 2.56 7.79 0.03
C HIS A 93 2.01 7.80 1.45
N LEU A 94 2.49 6.85 2.24
CA LEU A 94 2.18 6.72 3.66
C LEU A 94 3.39 6.20 4.42
N GLY A 95 3.35 6.40 5.73
CA GLY A 95 4.36 5.91 6.66
C GLY A 95 3.71 5.21 7.83
N PHE A 96 4.38 4.18 8.35
CA PHE A 96 3.92 3.53 9.57
C PHE A 96 5.05 2.92 10.39
N GLU A 97 4.77 2.75 11.68
CA GLU A 97 5.69 2.17 12.66
C GLU A 97 5.00 1.04 13.43
N ILE A 98 5.72 -0.04 13.69
CA ILE A 98 5.32 -1.04 14.69
C ILE A 98 6.38 -1.15 15.76
N GLU A 99 5.93 -1.45 16.97
CA GLU A 99 6.79 -1.64 18.15
C GLU A 99 6.80 -3.10 18.59
N LYS A 100 7.94 -3.49 19.16
CA LYS A 100 8.22 -4.85 19.62
C LYS A 100 7.21 -5.27 20.68
N ASN A 101 6.54 -6.40 20.45
CA ASN A 101 5.52 -7.00 21.33
C ASN A 101 4.32 -6.08 21.64
N THR A 102 4.14 -4.98 20.90
CA THR A 102 3.06 -4.02 21.13
C THR A 102 1.92 -4.23 20.14
N ASN A 103 2.24 -4.33 18.85
CA ASN A 103 1.24 -4.29 17.77
C ASN A 103 1.17 -5.60 16.97
N PRO A 104 -0.02 -6.09 16.59
CA PRO A 104 -0.18 -7.30 15.78
C PRO A 104 0.20 -7.11 14.29
N GLY A 105 0.41 -5.87 13.84
CA GLY A 105 0.52 -5.53 12.42
C GLY A 105 -0.86 -5.49 11.72
N PHE A 106 -0.88 -4.99 10.48
CA PHE A 106 -2.05 -5.09 9.61
C PHE A 106 -2.40 -6.55 9.32
N LYS A 107 -3.69 -6.87 9.42
CA LYS A 107 -4.29 -8.15 9.02
C LYS A 107 -4.22 -8.38 7.50
N TRP A 108 -4.69 -9.53 7.02
CA TRP A 108 -4.79 -9.78 5.58
C TRP A 108 -5.73 -8.77 4.94
N HIS A 109 -5.26 -8.08 3.91
CA HIS A 109 -6.04 -7.09 3.17
C HIS A 109 -5.48 -6.89 1.76
N VAL A 110 -6.20 -6.12 0.96
CA VAL A 110 -5.66 -5.42 -0.21
C VAL A 110 -5.83 -3.92 0.00
N GLY A 111 -5.17 -3.10 -0.83
CA GLY A 111 -5.17 -1.64 -0.66
C GLY A 111 -6.49 -0.96 -1.07
N ILE A 112 -7.63 -1.39 -0.53
CA ILE A 112 -8.98 -0.89 -0.89
C ILE A 112 -9.03 0.63 -0.75
N LEU A 113 -8.67 1.15 0.43
CA LEU A 113 -8.67 2.60 0.68
C LEU A 113 -7.60 3.35 -0.12
N SER A 114 -6.57 2.66 -0.63
CA SER A 114 -5.47 3.26 -1.39
C SER A 114 -5.66 3.24 -2.91
N PHE A 115 -6.64 2.49 -3.43
CA PHE A 115 -6.81 2.29 -4.88
C PHE A 115 -8.24 2.36 -5.37
N SER A 116 -9.24 2.46 -4.49
CA SER A 116 -10.65 2.46 -4.93
C SER A 116 -11.09 3.74 -5.63
N TYR A 117 -10.23 4.75 -5.74
CA TYR A 117 -10.49 5.95 -6.53
C TYR A 117 -10.25 5.77 -8.03
N GLN A 118 -9.59 4.70 -8.46
CA GLN A 118 -9.43 4.39 -9.88
C GLN A 118 -10.32 3.22 -10.29
N GLN A 119 -10.55 3.05 -11.60
CA GLN A 119 -11.28 1.89 -12.11
C GLN A 119 -10.62 0.58 -11.65
N LEU A 120 -11.41 -0.47 -11.49
CA LEU A 120 -10.90 -1.73 -10.96
C LEU A 120 -9.92 -2.40 -11.94
N GLU A 121 -10.13 -2.19 -13.24
CA GLU A 121 -9.32 -2.67 -14.35
C GLU A 121 -7.97 -1.95 -14.42
N ASP A 122 -7.91 -0.70 -13.96
CA ASP A 122 -6.71 0.12 -14.03
C ASP A 122 -5.60 -0.46 -13.15
N PHE A 123 -4.39 -0.51 -13.68
CA PHE A 123 -3.26 -1.03 -12.94
C PHE A 123 -2.91 -0.13 -11.74
N GLY A 124 -2.47 -0.76 -10.66
CA GLY A 124 -1.94 -0.06 -9.49
C GLY A 124 -0.97 -0.96 -8.73
N CYS A 125 0.05 -0.36 -8.13
CA CYS A 125 1.05 -1.10 -7.36
C CYS A 125 1.64 -0.27 -6.23
N THR A 126 2.39 -0.95 -5.38
CA THR A 126 2.92 -0.43 -4.13
C THR A 126 4.36 -0.81 -3.98
N LEU A 127 5.21 0.17 -3.69
CA LEU A 127 6.57 -0.06 -3.25
C LEU A 127 6.62 0.13 -1.74
N TRP A 128 6.87 -0.96 -1.00
CA TRP A 128 7.04 -0.97 0.43
C TRP A 128 8.52 -1.07 0.80
N ILE A 129 9.00 -0.16 1.64
CA ILE A 129 10.41 0.05 1.93
C ILE A 129 10.62 0.00 3.45
N PRO A 130 11.15 -1.09 4.01
CA PRO A 130 11.50 -1.13 5.41
C PRO A 130 12.75 -0.27 5.65
N LEU A 131 12.73 0.54 6.71
CA LEU A 131 13.86 1.41 7.08
C LEU A 131 14.72 0.78 8.19
N THR A 132 14.62 -0.53 8.34
CA THR A 132 15.45 -1.35 9.23
C THR A 132 15.60 -2.73 8.60
N LYS A 133 16.61 -3.47 9.04
CA LYS A 133 16.78 -4.88 8.67
C LYS A 133 15.65 -5.73 9.27
N ILE A 134 15.12 -6.65 8.47
CA ILE A 134 14.09 -7.60 8.87
C ILE A 134 14.65 -9.01 8.74
N ASP A 135 14.65 -9.71 9.87
CA ASP A 135 14.84 -11.14 9.95
C ASP A 135 13.54 -11.73 10.51
N THR A 136 12.82 -12.42 9.63
CA THR A 136 11.48 -12.95 9.88
C THR A 136 11.49 -14.07 10.90
N LYS A 137 12.61 -14.77 11.06
CA LYS A 137 12.78 -15.86 12.02
C LYS A 137 13.23 -15.34 13.38
N ALA A 138 14.09 -14.32 13.40
CA ALA A 138 14.64 -13.78 14.63
C ALA A 138 13.72 -12.75 15.32
N GLN A 139 13.01 -11.90 14.57
CA GLN A 139 12.13 -10.87 15.15
C GLN A 139 10.78 -10.68 14.45
N GLY A 140 10.52 -11.32 13.31
CA GLY A 140 9.31 -11.03 12.54
C GLY A 140 9.30 -9.60 11.99
N GLY A 141 8.15 -8.92 12.08
CA GLY A 141 7.98 -7.51 11.67
C GLY A 141 7.97 -7.23 10.16
N GLY A 142 8.16 -8.27 9.34
CA GLY A 142 8.11 -8.22 7.88
C GLY A 142 6.71 -8.21 7.29
N MET A 143 6.64 -8.44 5.98
CA MET A 143 5.38 -8.58 5.23
C MET A 143 5.19 -10.04 4.82
N SER A 144 3.95 -10.51 4.90
CA SER A 144 3.54 -11.77 4.26
C SER A 144 2.54 -11.46 3.16
N TYR A 145 2.63 -12.19 2.06
CA TYR A 145 1.83 -11.93 0.87
C TYR A 145 1.50 -13.23 0.13
N VAL A 146 0.33 -13.26 -0.51
CA VAL A 146 -0.18 -14.42 -1.26
C VAL A 146 -0.10 -14.12 -2.76
N SER A 147 0.49 -15.04 -3.52
CA SER A 147 0.61 -14.94 -4.97
C SER A 147 -0.76 -14.79 -5.64
N LYS A 148 -0.86 -13.85 -6.60
CA LYS A 148 -2.05 -13.67 -7.45
C LYS A 148 -2.42 -14.94 -8.22
N GLU A 149 -1.45 -15.79 -8.56
CA GLU A 149 -1.70 -17.10 -9.19
C GLU A 149 -2.46 -18.06 -8.26
N LYS A 150 -2.26 -17.94 -6.94
CA LYS A 150 -2.94 -18.79 -5.95
C LYS A 150 -4.30 -18.23 -5.57
N LEU A 151 -4.34 -16.93 -5.23
CA LEU A 151 -5.56 -16.22 -4.88
C LEU A 151 -5.38 -14.74 -5.18
N CYS A 152 -6.00 -14.29 -6.26
CA CYS A 152 -6.05 -12.88 -6.61
C CYS A 152 -7.03 -12.14 -5.68
N GLY A 153 -6.59 -11.06 -5.04
CA GLY A 153 -7.39 -10.26 -4.11
C GLY A 153 -8.41 -9.33 -4.78
N ARG A 154 -8.58 -9.39 -6.10
CA ARG A 154 -9.57 -8.58 -6.85
C ARG A 154 -10.97 -8.69 -6.25
N PHE A 155 -11.39 -9.89 -5.85
CA PHE A 155 -12.72 -10.13 -5.27
C PHE A 155 -12.99 -9.30 -4.00
N LEU A 156 -11.94 -8.83 -3.30
CA LEU A 156 -12.12 -7.99 -2.10
C LEU A 156 -12.65 -6.61 -2.47
N TYR A 157 -12.29 -6.07 -3.64
CA TYR A 157 -12.85 -4.81 -4.13
C TYR A 157 -14.34 -4.94 -4.45
N ASP A 158 -14.74 -6.06 -5.07
CA ASP A 158 -16.15 -6.37 -5.33
C ASP A 158 -16.92 -6.59 -4.02
N TYR A 159 -16.32 -7.32 -3.08
CA TYR A 159 -16.87 -7.52 -1.73
C TYR A 159 -17.11 -6.20 -1.02
N THR A 160 -16.16 -5.26 -1.05
CA THR A 160 -16.35 -3.95 -0.43
C THR A 160 -17.55 -3.23 -1.02
N SER A 161 -17.76 -3.29 -2.34
CA SER A 161 -18.91 -2.67 -2.99
C SER A 161 -20.25 -3.26 -2.53
N ILE A 162 -20.34 -4.58 -2.33
CA ILE A 162 -21.52 -5.24 -1.77
C ILE A 162 -21.72 -4.85 -0.31
N LEU A 163 -20.63 -4.86 0.47
CA LEU A 163 -20.65 -4.47 1.87
C LEU A 163 -21.09 -3.01 2.04
N SER A 164 -20.74 -2.11 1.11
CA SER A 164 -21.25 -0.73 1.06
C SER A 164 -22.76 -0.69 1.03
N SER A 165 -23.37 -1.41 0.10
CA SER A 165 -24.82 -1.43 -0.06
C SER A 165 -25.51 -2.02 1.19
N TYR A 166 -24.91 -3.05 1.80
CA TYR A 166 -25.39 -3.61 3.05
C TYR A 166 -25.36 -2.58 4.20
N VAL A 167 -24.23 -1.89 4.39
CA VAL A 167 -24.07 -0.87 5.44
C VAL A 167 -25.00 0.31 5.22
N GLN A 168 -25.19 0.77 3.99
CA GLN A 168 -26.15 1.82 3.65
C GLN A 168 -27.58 1.41 4.01
N GLY A 169 -27.96 0.16 3.73
CA GLY A 169 -29.27 -0.39 4.11
C GLY A 169 -29.49 -0.43 5.62
N LEU A 170 -28.44 -0.74 6.40
CA LEU A 170 -28.47 -0.69 7.85
C LEU A 170 -28.58 0.74 8.39
N GLN A 171 -27.83 1.68 7.80
CA GLN A 171 -27.88 3.10 8.16
C GLN A 171 -29.28 3.70 7.94
N ALA A 172 -29.94 3.34 6.83
CA ALA A 172 -31.31 3.77 6.54
C ALA A 172 -32.36 3.26 7.55
N GLN A 173 -31.98 2.30 8.39
CA GLN A 173 -32.82 1.69 9.44
C GLN A 173 -32.32 2.02 10.86
N ASP A 174 -31.44 3.01 11.01
CA ASP A 174 -30.79 3.37 12.28
C ASP A 174 -30.07 2.19 12.97
N ALA A 175 -29.59 1.23 12.16
CA ALA A 175 -28.93 -0.01 12.59
C ALA A 175 -27.46 -0.09 12.15
N ALA A 176 -26.81 1.06 11.97
CA ALA A 176 -25.42 1.14 11.51
C ALA A 176 -24.47 0.34 12.41
N PRO A 177 -23.50 -0.41 11.85
CA PRO A 177 -22.55 -1.16 12.65
C PRO A 177 -21.66 -0.21 13.46
N SER A 178 -21.26 -0.65 14.65
CA SER A 178 -20.19 0.01 15.39
C SER A 178 -18.88 -0.07 14.60
N ARG A 179 -17.92 0.80 14.92
CA ARG A 179 -16.59 0.78 14.32
C ARG A 179 -15.91 -0.60 14.38
N LYS A 180 -16.02 -1.28 15.51
CA LYS A 180 -15.43 -2.62 15.73
C LYS A 180 -16.09 -3.68 14.85
N GLU A 181 -17.41 -3.60 14.65
CA GLU A 181 -18.13 -4.49 13.75
C GLU A 181 -17.78 -4.19 12.29
N MET A 182 -17.66 -2.92 11.94
CA MET A 182 -17.24 -2.49 10.61
C MET A 182 -15.86 -3.05 10.22
N GLY A 183 -14.85 -2.94 11.11
CA GLY A 183 -13.52 -3.53 10.87
C GLY A 183 -13.53 -5.06 10.76
N ARG A 184 -14.47 -5.74 11.43
CA ARG A 184 -14.66 -7.20 11.28
C ARG A 184 -15.29 -7.55 9.94
N LEU A 185 -16.30 -6.80 9.50
CA LEU A 185 -16.96 -7.02 8.22
C LEU A 185 -15.99 -6.76 7.06
N GLU A 186 -15.27 -5.64 7.09
CA GLU A 186 -14.31 -5.27 6.03
C GLU A 186 -13.24 -6.35 5.81
N SER A 187 -12.72 -6.92 6.90
CA SER A 187 -11.67 -7.93 6.87
C SER A 187 -12.17 -9.38 6.81
N PHE A 188 -13.50 -9.61 6.82
CA PHE A 188 -14.14 -10.91 7.04
C PHE A 188 -13.66 -11.99 6.07
N MET A 189 -13.66 -11.66 4.78
CA MET A 189 -13.42 -12.63 3.70
C MET A 189 -12.02 -13.24 3.72
N VAL A 190 -11.04 -12.60 4.37
CA VAL A 190 -9.64 -13.04 4.41
C VAL A 190 -9.08 -13.18 5.81
N ASN A 191 -9.87 -12.88 6.85
CA ASN A 191 -9.43 -13.01 8.25
C ASN A 191 -10.42 -13.82 9.12
N SER A 192 -11.32 -14.60 8.52
CA SER A 192 -12.11 -15.58 9.27
C SER A 192 -11.19 -16.64 9.90
N PRO A 193 -11.59 -17.28 11.02
CA PRO A 193 -10.81 -18.35 11.65
C PRO A 193 -10.45 -19.52 10.71
N GLU A 194 -11.28 -19.77 9.71
CA GLU A 194 -11.10 -20.83 8.73
C GLU A 194 -10.17 -20.40 7.58
N VAL A 195 -10.24 -19.13 7.16
CA VAL A 195 -9.50 -18.63 6.00
C VAL A 195 -8.07 -18.20 6.37
N ASP A 196 -7.86 -17.54 7.51
CA ASP A 196 -6.52 -17.04 7.91
C ASP A 196 -5.44 -18.15 7.93
N PRO A 197 -5.67 -19.35 8.51
CA PRO A 197 -4.70 -20.44 8.47
C PRO A 197 -4.38 -20.91 7.05
N ILE A 198 -5.37 -20.92 6.15
CA ILE A 198 -5.18 -21.29 4.75
C ILE A 198 -4.25 -20.28 4.08
N LEU A 199 -4.52 -18.98 4.21
CA LEU A 199 -3.67 -17.94 3.63
C LEU A 199 -2.24 -18.00 4.17
N LYS A 200 -2.07 -18.22 5.48
CA LYS A 200 -0.74 -18.39 6.09
C LYS A 200 0.05 -19.55 5.49
N THR A 201 -0.59 -20.67 5.14
CA THR A 201 0.10 -21.80 4.49
C THR A 201 0.50 -21.51 3.04
N GLN A 202 -0.17 -20.57 2.39
CA GLN A 202 0.08 -20.21 1.00
C GLN A 202 1.00 -19.01 0.83
N ALA A 203 1.24 -18.27 1.91
CA ALA A 203 1.97 -17.03 1.91
C ALA A 203 3.47 -17.23 1.76
N GLU A 204 4.10 -16.25 1.13
CA GLU A 204 5.54 -16.05 1.10
C GLU A 204 5.89 -14.92 2.09
N THR A 205 7.04 -14.99 2.74
CA THR A 205 7.54 -13.98 3.69
C THR A 205 9.04 -13.89 3.53
N ASP A 206 9.53 -12.69 3.21
CA ASP A 206 10.95 -12.43 2.97
C ASP A 206 11.62 -11.76 4.16
N ASP A 207 12.90 -12.08 4.38
CA ASP A 207 13.83 -11.23 5.11
C ASP A 207 14.20 -10.01 4.26
N PHE A 208 14.57 -8.88 4.88
CA PHE A 208 15.00 -7.67 4.17
C PHE A 208 16.28 -7.13 4.76
N GLU A 209 17.28 -6.89 3.90
CA GLU A 209 18.43 -6.07 4.24
C GLU A 209 18.09 -4.58 4.06
N LEU A 210 18.90 -3.72 4.68
CA LEU A 210 18.73 -2.29 4.49
C LEU A 210 19.01 -1.93 3.03
N GLY A 211 18.06 -1.25 2.38
CA GLY A 211 18.13 -0.92 0.95
C GLY A 211 17.28 -1.85 0.08
N ASP A 212 16.78 -2.96 0.60
CA ASP A 212 15.79 -3.79 -0.09
C ASP A 212 14.42 -3.09 -0.11
N ALA A 213 13.60 -3.43 -1.11
CA ALA A 213 12.20 -3.00 -1.19
C ALA A 213 11.31 -4.13 -1.73
N LEU A 214 10.00 -4.05 -1.47
CA LEU A 214 9.00 -4.97 -2.02
C LEU A 214 8.07 -4.19 -2.96
N LEU A 215 8.03 -4.56 -4.24
CA LEU A 215 7.02 -4.07 -5.18
C LEU A 215 5.90 -5.10 -5.29
N PHE A 216 4.65 -4.67 -5.14
CA PHE A 216 3.48 -5.55 -5.28
C PHE A 216 2.28 -4.84 -5.90
N ASP A 217 1.55 -5.58 -6.72
CA ASP A 217 0.31 -5.20 -7.39
C ASP A 217 -0.83 -4.97 -6.38
N LYS A 218 -1.76 -4.06 -6.68
CA LYS A 218 -2.88 -3.68 -5.80
C LYS A 218 -3.76 -4.86 -5.38
N GLU A 219 -3.80 -5.92 -6.20
CA GLU A 219 -4.61 -7.12 -5.99
C GLU A 219 -3.85 -8.22 -5.20
N VAL A 220 -2.61 -7.99 -4.77
CA VAL A 220 -1.89 -8.94 -3.89
C VAL A 220 -2.46 -8.85 -2.47
N ILE A 221 -2.97 -9.97 -1.97
CA ILE A 221 -3.40 -10.09 -0.57
C ILE A 221 -2.14 -10.11 0.31
N HIS A 222 -2.05 -9.18 1.26
CA HIS A 222 -0.87 -9.01 2.09
C HIS A 222 -1.23 -8.65 3.52
N ARG A 223 -0.26 -8.82 4.42
CA ARG A 223 -0.33 -8.44 5.83
C ARG A 223 1.02 -7.94 6.33
N SER A 224 1.00 -7.11 7.36
CA SER A 224 2.18 -6.81 8.15
C SER A 224 2.24 -7.80 9.30
N CYS A 225 3.38 -8.49 9.46
CA CYS A 225 3.60 -9.36 10.60
C CYS A 225 3.88 -8.54 11.87
N PRO A 226 3.52 -9.07 13.05
CA PRO A 226 3.92 -8.47 14.32
C PRO A 226 5.43 -8.44 14.45
N LEU A 227 5.96 -7.42 15.12
CA LEU A 227 7.36 -7.38 15.56
C LEU A 227 7.43 -8.07 16.92
N THR A 228 8.07 -9.23 16.96
CA THR A 228 8.20 -10.05 18.16
C THR A 228 9.53 -9.79 18.86
N GLU A 229 9.82 -10.55 19.92
CA GLU A 229 11.10 -10.47 20.60
C GLU A 229 12.29 -10.57 19.63
N GLY A 230 13.32 -9.76 19.84
CA GLY A 230 14.46 -9.66 18.91
C GLY A 230 15.28 -8.37 19.04
N PRO A 231 16.26 -8.14 18.15
CA PRO A 231 17.28 -7.11 18.27
C PRO A 231 16.81 -5.68 18.00
N ILE A 232 15.65 -5.50 17.37
CA ILE A 232 15.08 -4.18 17.05
C ILE A 232 13.85 -3.90 17.92
N ASN A 233 13.73 -2.67 18.40
CA ASN A 233 12.57 -2.27 19.23
C ASN A 233 11.41 -1.71 18.41
N ARG A 234 11.69 -1.22 17.20
CA ARG A 234 10.71 -0.62 16.30
C ARG A 234 11.07 -0.86 14.85
N ARG A 235 10.06 -0.90 13.99
CA ARG A 235 10.22 -0.96 12.54
C ARG A 235 9.35 0.07 11.86
N ARG A 236 9.99 1.03 11.19
CA ARG A 236 9.34 1.97 10.29
C ARG A 236 9.35 1.44 8.85
N ALA A 237 8.30 1.75 8.11
CA ALA A 237 8.22 1.48 6.69
C ALA A 237 7.67 2.69 5.95
N PHE A 238 8.33 3.02 4.84
CA PHE A 238 7.87 4.01 3.88
C PHE A 238 7.16 3.31 2.73
N VAL A 239 6.02 3.81 2.31
CA VAL A 239 5.20 3.16 1.29
C VAL A 239 4.84 4.16 0.20
N MET A 240 5.09 3.78 -1.05
CA MET A 240 4.78 4.55 -2.24
C MET A 240 3.71 3.83 -3.05
N ARG A 241 2.70 4.55 -3.52
CA ARG A 241 1.61 4.01 -4.34
C ARG A 241 1.69 4.60 -5.74
N PHE A 242 1.61 3.72 -6.74
CA PHE A 242 1.64 4.05 -8.14
C PHE A 242 0.38 3.52 -8.82
N ILE A 243 -0.10 4.28 -9.80
CA ILE A 243 -1.21 3.89 -10.67
C ILE A 243 -0.76 4.00 -12.12
N ALA A 244 -1.46 3.35 -13.04
CA ALA A 244 -1.25 3.60 -14.46
C ALA A 244 -1.47 5.10 -14.77
N ALA A 245 -0.68 5.67 -15.67
CA ALA A 245 -0.81 7.08 -16.01
C ALA A 245 -2.15 7.38 -16.69
N ASP A 246 -2.70 6.39 -17.41
CA ASP A 246 -4.01 6.43 -18.05
C ASP A 246 -5.17 6.00 -17.13
N SER A 247 -4.92 5.78 -15.83
CA SER A 247 -5.97 5.47 -14.87
C SER A 247 -7.04 6.57 -14.82
N THR A 248 -8.29 6.14 -14.76
CA THR A 248 -9.47 7.02 -14.71
C THR A 248 -10.18 6.90 -13.37
N TYR A 249 -10.82 7.99 -12.95
CA TYR A 249 -11.49 8.08 -11.67
C TYR A 249 -12.78 7.25 -11.63
N ASP A 250 -12.99 6.57 -10.51
CA ASP A 250 -14.17 5.75 -10.22
C ASP A 250 -14.96 6.39 -9.08
N LEU A 251 -15.81 7.34 -9.44
CA LEU A 251 -16.64 8.12 -8.53
C LEU A 251 -17.66 7.20 -7.81
N ASP A 252 -18.23 6.23 -8.52
CA ASP A 252 -19.20 5.30 -7.93
C ASP A 252 -18.58 4.50 -6.78
N ARG A 253 -17.39 3.91 -6.97
CA ARG A 253 -16.69 3.18 -5.91
C ARG A 253 -16.28 4.10 -4.76
N VAL A 254 -15.82 5.32 -5.05
CA VAL A 254 -15.49 6.31 -4.00
C VAL A 254 -16.71 6.67 -3.16
N GLN A 255 -17.87 6.92 -3.79
CA GLN A 255 -19.12 7.20 -3.09
C GLN A 255 -19.56 6.01 -2.23
N LYS A 256 -19.41 4.78 -2.73
CA LYS A 256 -19.68 3.55 -2.00
C LYS A 256 -18.74 3.32 -0.82
N LEU A 257 -17.53 3.87 -0.83
CA LEU A 257 -16.61 3.84 0.31
C LEU A 257 -16.96 4.86 1.40
N LYS A 258 -17.65 5.94 1.06
CA LYS A 258 -17.91 7.03 2.01
C LYS A 258 -18.58 6.56 3.33
N PRO A 259 -19.61 5.69 3.33
CA PRO A 259 -20.17 5.16 4.56
C PRO A 259 -19.16 4.46 5.47
N PHE A 260 -18.18 3.75 4.88
CA PHE A 260 -17.10 3.12 5.66
C PHE A 260 -16.21 4.17 6.30
N ILE A 261 -15.80 5.16 5.51
CA ILE A 261 -14.92 6.23 5.96
C ILE A 261 -15.59 7.02 7.09
N ASP A 262 -16.90 7.26 6.99
CA ASP A 262 -17.66 7.96 8.03
C ASP A 262 -17.71 7.16 9.35
N ILE A 263 -17.85 5.82 9.30
CA ILE A 263 -17.87 4.95 10.50
C ILE A 263 -16.47 4.75 11.08
N LEU A 264 -15.46 4.53 10.23
CA LEU A 264 -14.09 4.27 10.66
C LEU A 264 -13.38 5.56 11.11
N GLY A 265 -13.71 6.69 10.48
CA GLY A 265 -13.22 8.04 10.74
C GLY A 265 -12.13 8.53 9.76
N TYR A 266 -12.13 9.83 9.44
CA TYR A 266 -11.22 10.49 8.49
C TYR A 266 -9.74 10.60 8.93
N GLY A 267 -9.42 10.32 10.19
CA GLY A 267 -8.03 10.15 10.63
C GLY A 267 -7.45 8.76 10.29
N PHE A 268 -8.31 7.83 9.88
CA PHE A 268 -7.99 6.42 9.63
C PHE A 268 -7.98 6.07 8.13
N ALA A 269 -8.65 6.89 7.31
CA ALA A 269 -8.70 6.75 5.86
C ALA A 269 -8.13 8.00 5.19
N SER A 270 -7.45 7.79 4.06
CA SER A 270 -6.98 8.90 3.25
C SER A 270 -8.17 9.68 2.65
N THR A 271 -8.08 11.00 2.64
CA THR A 271 -9.03 11.86 1.91
C THR A 271 -8.66 11.99 0.44
N PHE A 272 -7.49 11.48 0.02
CA PHE A 272 -7.01 11.53 -1.36
C PHE A 272 -8.06 11.01 -2.34
N ALA A 273 -8.67 9.86 -2.04
CA ALA A 273 -9.69 9.26 -2.89
C ALA A 273 -10.90 10.18 -3.14
N LEU A 274 -11.25 11.04 -2.17
CA LEU A 274 -12.36 11.99 -2.27
C LEU A 274 -11.99 13.29 -3.01
N ASN A 275 -10.70 13.60 -3.06
CA ASN A 275 -10.20 14.91 -3.48
C ASN A 275 -9.46 14.88 -4.82
N VAL A 276 -9.05 13.69 -5.29
CA VAL A 276 -8.21 13.57 -6.48
C VAL A 276 -8.94 13.98 -7.75
N CYS A 277 -10.20 13.60 -7.91
CA CYS A 277 -11.03 13.93 -9.06
C CYS A 277 -12.46 14.18 -8.60
N LYS A 278 -13.28 14.75 -9.50
CA LYS A 278 -14.68 15.11 -9.19
C LYS A 278 -15.68 14.32 -10.02
N GLU A 279 -15.33 14.02 -11.27
CA GLU A 279 -16.24 13.42 -12.23
C GLU A 279 -15.77 12.01 -12.63
N GLU A 280 -16.73 11.11 -12.81
CA GLU A 280 -16.49 9.74 -13.29
C GLU A 280 -15.69 9.75 -14.60
N GLY A 281 -14.67 8.90 -14.69
CA GLY A 281 -13.87 8.75 -15.90
C GLY A 281 -12.82 9.84 -16.11
N GLU A 282 -12.69 10.84 -15.22
CA GLU A 282 -11.61 11.82 -15.30
C GLU A 282 -10.25 11.12 -15.24
N LEU A 283 -9.31 11.54 -16.10
CA LEU A 283 -7.93 11.08 -16.03
C LEU A 283 -7.30 11.58 -14.72
N ILE A 284 -6.92 10.65 -13.84
CA ILE A 284 -6.41 10.99 -12.52
C ILE A 284 -5.12 11.82 -12.61
N MET A 285 -4.28 11.56 -13.62
CA MET A 285 -3.05 12.32 -13.83
C MET A 285 -3.27 13.80 -14.16
N GLU A 286 -4.47 14.17 -14.64
CA GLU A 286 -4.88 15.54 -14.96
C GLU A 286 -5.52 16.26 -13.77
N SER A 287 -5.59 15.59 -12.61
CA SER A 287 -6.08 16.20 -11.37
C SER A 287 -5.36 17.52 -11.05
N PRO A 288 -6.10 18.54 -10.58
CA PRO A 288 -5.49 19.77 -10.06
C PRO A 288 -4.45 19.54 -8.96
N LEU A 289 -4.56 18.45 -8.20
CA LEU A 289 -3.58 18.07 -7.17
C LEU A 289 -2.18 17.85 -7.74
N PHE A 290 -2.06 17.51 -9.02
CA PHE A 290 -0.79 17.21 -9.67
C PHE A 290 -0.29 18.32 -10.59
N ASN A 291 -1.03 19.41 -10.82
CA ASN A 291 -0.69 20.45 -11.80
C ASN A 291 0.77 20.93 -11.76
N THR A 292 1.33 21.11 -10.57
CA THR A 292 2.71 21.60 -10.37
C THR A 292 3.77 20.50 -10.23
N THR A 293 3.34 19.24 -10.07
CA THR A 293 4.24 18.10 -9.76
C THR A 293 4.13 16.92 -10.72
N ARG A 294 3.15 16.90 -11.62
CA ARG A 294 2.84 15.80 -12.56
C ARG A 294 4.07 15.30 -13.30
N ALA A 295 4.83 16.20 -13.93
CA ALA A 295 6.03 15.84 -14.67
C ALA A 295 7.11 15.16 -13.81
N LYS A 296 7.16 15.46 -12.51
CA LYS A 296 8.10 14.84 -11.56
C LYS A 296 7.58 13.52 -10.97
N ARG A 297 6.27 13.28 -11.06
CA ARG A 297 5.58 12.08 -10.56
C ARG A 297 5.42 10.99 -11.63
N LEU A 298 5.54 11.37 -12.90
CA LEU A 298 5.40 10.47 -14.03
C LEU A 298 6.66 9.60 -14.21
N ILE A 299 6.44 8.30 -14.32
CA ILE A 299 7.42 7.31 -14.75
C ILE A 299 6.99 6.85 -16.15
N PRO A 300 7.66 7.29 -17.22
CA PRO A 300 7.28 6.90 -18.56
C PRO A 300 7.69 5.45 -18.83
N VAL A 301 6.82 4.68 -19.50
CA VAL A 301 7.28 3.47 -20.18
C VAL A 301 8.11 3.91 -21.37
N LYS A 302 9.36 3.42 -21.47
CA LYS A 302 10.15 3.65 -22.67
C LYS A 302 9.55 2.77 -23.77
N GLN A 303 9.04 3.41 -24.83
CA GLN A 303 8.71 2.76 -26.10
C GLN A 303 9.97 2.21 -26.76
#